data_AF-A0A958VF06-F1
#
_entry.id   AF-A0A958VF06-F1
#
_cell.length_a   1.000
_cell.length_b   1.000
_cell.length_c   1.000
_cell.angle_alpha   90.00
_cell.angle_beta   90.00
_cell.angle_gamma   90.00
#
_symmetry.space_group_name_H-M   'P 1'
#
loop_
_entity.id
_entity.type
_entity.pdbx_description
1 polymer ?
#
loop_
_entity_poly.entity_id
_entity_poly.type
_entity_poly.pdbx_seq_one_letter_code
_entity_poly.pdbx_strand_id
1 'polypeptide(L)'
;MEKLLLVVTFVLNSLLIFCQILPFEDCLIVDFPFNGNANDQTQYVNHGIVHGATLTTDRFGTAASAYEFDGKDDWIEFDTTGVRNEIYTFSLWAKTYSIPVATHGYIALSIGQNGGDQQIIFTFYPAFGQVGWGCSSYSNGFPTDTTIGAIGDTSLWHHLASVRNNIYTKFYLDGQLFGVMPSKGTLPDYGASTIASVGSRWGGYQFFHGKIDDVKIYKCELSDSQILDLYNSSTNLPNSTTEGVERDELVISSFGRSLLLKSNKQLKDVHLEVYNSSGFKVFEKQNDIDDEFELSMNLSEGMYFINAFSINLSVPVRKKVYLSH
;
A
#
# COMPACT_ATOMS: atom_id res chain seq x y z
N MET A 1 -52.37 49.12 -4.63
CA MET A 1 -51.68 48.82 -5.90
C MET A 1 -50.21 48.87 -5.59
N GLU A 2 -49.64 47.71 -5.25
CA GLU A 2 -48.84 46.83 -6.13
C GLU A 2 -47.36 47.23 -6.08
N LYS A 3 -46.52 46.40 -5.43
CA LYS A 3 -45.51 45.49 -6.05
C LYS A 3 -44.28 46.29 -6.53
N LEU A 4 -43.03 45.89 -6.34
CA LEU A 4 -42.48 44.55 -6.44
C LEU A 4 -41.04 44.58 -5.89
N LEU A 5 -40.70 43.58 -5.09
CA LEU A 5 -39.34 43.19 -4.70
C LEU A 5 -38.59 42.72 -5.97
N LEU A 6 -37.42 43.30 -6.31
CA LEU A 6 -36.58 42.75 -7.39
C LEU A 6 -35.31 42.12 -6.80
N VAL A 7 -35.20 40.83 -7.09
CA VAL A 7 -34.25 39.84 -6.61
C VAL A 7 -32.89 39.99 -7.31
N VAL A 8 -31.82 39.85 -6.52
CA VAL A 8 -30.44 39.69 -6.95
C VAL A 8 -30.26 38.29 -7.56
N THR A 9 -29.61 38.19 -8.72
CA THR A 9 -28.93 36.93 -9.10
C THR A 9 -27.68 37.23 -9.93
N PHE A 10 -26.54 36.91 -9.33
CA PHE A 10 -25.22 36.87 -9.93
C PHE A 10 -24.83 35.39 -9.96
N VAL A 11 -24.82 34.73 -11.12
CA VAL A 11 -24.26 33.37 -11.23
C VAL A 11 -23.65 33.17 -12.62
N LEU A 12 -22.32 33.10 -12.66
CA LEU A 12 -21.59 32.27 -13.61
C LEU A 12 -20.30 31.82 -12.92
N ASN A 13 -20.45 30.86 -12.02
CA ASN A 13 -19.34 30.06 -11.51
C ASN A 13 -19.23 28.86 -12.46
N SER A 14 -18.22 28.87 -13.33
CA SER A 14 -17.79 27.66 -14.02
C SER A 14 -16.79 26.96 -13.12
N LEU A 15 -17.24 25.94 -12.39
CA LEU A 15 -16.33 25.05 -11.68
C LEU A 15 -15.62 24.18 -12.73
N LEU A 16 -14.32 24.42 -12.90
CA LEU A 16 -13.40 23.42 -13.43
C LEU A 16 -13.29 22.30 -12.39
N ILE A 17 -13.86 21.13 -12.70
CA ILE A 17 -13.65 19.92 -11.91
C ILE A 17 -12.22 19.45 -12.18
N PHE A 18 -11.30 19.75 -11.27
CA PHE A 18 -10.04 19.02 -11.21
C PHE A 18 -10.34 17.66 -10.56
N CYS A 19 -10.38 16.61 -11.39
CA CYS A 19 -10.02 15.27 -10.92
C CYS A 19 -8.61 15.42 -10.33
N GLN A 20 -8.41 15.07 -9.07
CA GLN A 20 -7.09 15.11 -8.44
C GLN A 20 -6.22 14.02 -9.06
N ILE A 21 -5.65 14.32 -10.23
CA ILE A 21 -4.62 13.51 -10.86
C ILE A 21 -3.46 13.50 -9.86
N LEU A 22 -3.14 12.32 -9.34
CA LEU A 22 -1.94 12.13 -8.55
C LEU A 22 -0.75 12.60 -9.41
N PRO A 23 0.17 13.42 -8.88
CA PRO A 23 1.18 14.14 -9.67
C PRO A 23 2.29 13.25 -10.27
N PHE A 24 2.01 11.98 -10.52
CA PHE A 24 2.94 10.95 -10.97
C PHE A 24 2.35 9.96 -12.00
N GLU A 25 1.15 10.22 -12.52
CA GLU A 25 0.55 9.43 -13.63
C GLU A 25 1.40 9.44 -14.91
N ASP A 26 2.18 10.51 -15.15
CA ASP A 26 3.00 10.65 -16.35
C ASP A 26 4.08 9.56 -16.51
N CYS A 27 4.45 8.91 -15.40
CA CYS A 27 5.40 7.79 -15.38
C CYS A 27 4.79 6.45 -14.99
N LEU A 28 3.46 6.34 -14.82
CA LEU A 28 2.79 5.06 -14.64
C LEU A 28 2.80 4.28 -15.96
N ILE A 29 3.27 3.03 -15.92
CA ILE A 29 3.43 2.18 -17.11
C ILE A 29 2.71 0.83 -17.02
N VAL A 30 2.34 0.40 -15.82
CA VAL A 30 1.46 -0.76 -15.61
C VAL A 30 0.52 -0.40 -14.46
N ASP A 31 -0.77 -0.63 -14.66
CA ASP A 31 -1.79 -0.51 -13.63
C ASP A 31 -2.75 -1.71 -13.69
N PHE A 32 -2.59 -2.64 -12.75
CA PHE A 32 -3.50 -3.74 -12.54
C PHE A 32 -4.36 -3.50 -11.29
N PRO A 33 -5.55 -2.90 -11.43
CA PRO A 33 -6.48 -2.73 -10.31
C PRO A 33 -7.29 -4.01 -9.99
N PHE A 34 -7.06 -5.09 -10.75
CA PHE A 34 -7.73 -6.39 -10.63
C PHE A 34 -9.25 -6.41 -10.53
N ASN A 35 -9.93 -5.40 -11.06
CA ASN A 35 -11.39 -5.30 -11.17
C ASN A 35 -11.99 -6.27 -12.19
N GLY A 36 -11.95 -7.57 -11.86
CA GLY A 36 -12.53 -8.68 -12.61
C GLY A 36 -11.62 -9.29 -13.67
N ASN A 37 -10.39 -8.78 -13.84
CA ASN A 37 -9.40 -9.31 -14.78
C ASN A 37 -8.00 -8.77 -14.46
N ALA A 38 -6.97 -9.26 -15.16
CA ALA A 38 -5.58 -8.80 -15.05
C ALA A 38 -5.19 -7.79 -16.15
N ASN A 39 -6.13 -6.96 -16.64
CA ASN A 39 -5.82 -6.01 -17.71
C ASN A 39 -5.16 -4.73 -17.18
N ASP A 40 -4.00 -4.40 -17.75
CA ASP A 40 -3.37 -3.09 -17.61
C ASP A 40 -4.33 -1.95 -18.04
N GLN A 41 -4.57 -0.99 -17.16
CA GLN A 41 -5.41 0.18 -17.42
C GLN A 41 -4.65 1.38 -18.01
N THR A 42 -3.34 1.25 -18.22
CA THR A 42 -2.55 2.30 -18.86
C THR A 42 -2.62 2.22 -20.38
N GLN A 43 -2.11 3.25 -21.05
CA GLN A 43 -1.94 3.27 -22.51
C GLN A 43 -0.91 2.27 -23.06
N TYR A 44 -0.12 1.60 -22.19
CA TYR A 44 0.93 0.67 -22.61
C TYR A 44 0.41 -0.75 -22.85
N VAL A 45 -0.79 -1.08 -22.34
CA VAL A 45 -1.53 -2.31 -22.67
C VAL A 45 -0.75 -3.59 -22.32
N ASN A 46 -0.01 -3.58 -21.21
CA ASN A 46 0.74 -4.73 -20.71
C ASN A 46 -0.20 -5.73 -20.00
N HIS A 47 -1.27 -6.16 -20.67
CA HIS A 47 -2.28 -7.04 -20.06
C HIS A 47 -1.66 -8.35 -19.54
N GLY A 48 -2.09 -8.75 -18.34
CA GLY A 48 -1.65 -9.97 -17.69
C GLY A 48 -2.34 -11.21 -18.24
N ILE A 49 -1.57 -12.28 -18.40
CA ILE A 49 -2.03 -13.64 -18.65
C ILE A 49 -2.03 -14.37 -17.31
N VAL A 50 -3.21 -14.83 -16.89
CA VAL A 50 -3.40 -15.51 -15.60
C VAL A 50 -3.10 -17.00 -15.74
N HIS A 51 -2.18 -17.50 -14.92
CA HIS A 51 -1.85 -18.92 -14.78
C HIS A 51 -2.30 -19.37 -13.38
N GLY A 52 -3.41 -20.10 -13.30
CA GLY A 52 -3.91 -20.72 -12.06
C GLY A 52 -4.57 -19.76 -11.04
N ALA A 53 -4.02 -18.56 -10.84
CA ALA A 53 -4.51 -17.59 -9.86
C ALA A 53 -6.00 -17.25 -10.08
N THR A 54 -6.74 -17.06 -8.99
CA THR A 54 -8.19 -16.88 -9.03
C THR A 54 -8.63 -15.52 -8.47
N LEU A 55 -9.68 -14.94 -9.06
CA LEU A 55 -10.26 -13.69 -8.56
C LEU A 55 -10.86 -13.89 -7.17
N THR A 56 -10.63 -12.93 -6.28
CA THR A 56 -11.01 -12.99 -4.86
C THR A 56 -11.44 -11.61 -4.36
N THR A 57 -11.75 -11.49 -3.08
CA THR A 57 -12.04 -10.20 -2.44
C THR A 57 -10.77 -9.39 -2.19
N ASP A 58 -10.84 -8.09 -2.48
CA ASP A 58 -9.80 -7.10 -2.17
C ASP A 58 -9.74 -6.75 -0.67
N ARG A 59 -8.96 -5.72 -0.34
CA ARG A 59 -8.82 -5.17 1.02
C ARG A 59 -10.05 -4.45 1.57
N PHE A 60 -11.01 -4.12 0.70
CA PHE A 60 -12.27 -3.47 1.03
C PHE A 60 -13.44 -4.46 1.09
N GLY A 61 -13.20 -5.74 0.75
CA GLY A 61 -14.24 -6.76 0.65
C GLY A 61 -14.98 -6.76 -0.69
N THR A 62 -14.54 -5.98 -1.67
CA THR A 62 -15.09 -5.96 -3.03
C THR A 62 -14.75 -7.28 -3.71
N ALA A 63 -15.77 -8.01 -4.17
CA ALA A 63 -15.58 -9.29 -4.84
C ALA A 63 -14.95 -9.13 -6.22
N ALA A 64 -14.05 -10.05 -6.57
CA ALA A 64 -13.33 -10.07 -7.84
C ALA A 64 -12.56 -8.78 -8.13
N SER A 65 -11.96 -8.20 -7.08
CA SER A 65 -11.11 -7.00 -7.15
C SER A 65 -9.67 -7.27 -6.71
N ALA A 66 -9.27 -8.53 -6.54
CA ALA A 66 -7.90 -8.96 -6.26
C ALA A 66 -7.67 -10.38 -6.80
N TYR A 67 -6.42 -10.83 -6.85
CA TYR A 67 -6.09 -12.23 -7.17
C TYR A 67 -5.53 -12.98 -5.96
N GLU A 68 -5.93 -14.25 -5.84
CA GLU A 68 -5.47 -15.22 -4.86
C GLU A 68 -4.53 -16.23 -5.52
N PHE A 69 -3.43 -16.50 -4.82
CA PHE A 69 -2.32 -17.35 -5.25
C PHE A 69 -2.10 -18.44 -4.19
N ASP A 70 -2.07 -19.71 -4.62
CA ASP A 70 -2.08 -20.88 -3.75
C ASP A 70 -0.70 -21.33 -3.22
N GLY A 71 0.37 -20.68 -3.66
CA GLY A 71 1.75 -21.00 -3.29
C GLY A 71 2.40 -22.18 -4.04
N LYS A 72 1.78 -22.71 -5.10
CA LYS A 72 2.29 -23.90 -5.83
C LYS A 72 2.56 -23.67 -7.30
N ASP A 73 1.61 -23.12 -8.05
CA ASP A 73 1.69 -22.99 -9.51
C ASP A 73 0.90 -21.80 -10.07
N ASP A 74 0.62 -20.80 -9.22
CA ASP A 74 -0.13 -19.61 -9.59
C ASP A 74 0.76 -18.39 -9.88
N TRP A 75 0.56 -17.74 -11.02
CA TRP A 75 1.14 -16.42 -11.32
C TRP A 75 0.36 -15.67 -12.39
N ILE A 76 0.67 -14.39 -12.55
CA ILE A 76 0.21 -13.58 -13.68
C ILE A 76 1.44 -13.09 -14.43
N GLU A 77 1.55 -13.43 -15.71
CA GLU A 77 2.65 -13.02 -16.58
C GLU A 77 2.22 -11.84 -17.45
N PHE A 78 3.11 -10.88 -17.70
CA PHE A 78 2.82 -9.73 -18.56
C PHE A 78 4.03 -9.33 -19.40
N ASP A 79 3.79 -8.48 -20.41
CA ASP A 79 4.82 -8.06 -21.36
C ASP A 79 5.99 -7.35 -20.65
N THR A 80 7.20 -7.65 -21.09
CA THR A 80 8.45 -7.09 -20.54
C THR A 80 8.88 -5.80 -21.24
N THR A 81 8.19 -5.43 -22.32
CA THR A 81 8.45 -4.24 -23.13
C THR A 81 8.16 -2.98 -22.31
N GLY A 82 9.20 -2.20 -22.04
CA GLY A 82 9.07 -0.93 -21.32
C GLY A 82 9.07 -1.02 -19.79
N VAL A 83 9.14 -2.21 -19.19
CA VAL A 83 9.19 -2.39 -17.72
C VAL A 83 10.60 -2.64 -17.16
N ARG A 84 11.61 -2.77 -18.03
CA ARG A 84 13.03 -2.89 -17.67
C ARG A 84 13.69 -1.51 -17.56
N ASN A 85 13.40 -0.79 -16.49
CA ASN A 85 13.81 0.61 -16.32
C ASN A 85 15.02 0.75 -15.39
N GLU A 86 15.90 1.71 -15.68
CA GLU A 86 17.04 2.02 -14.79
C GLU A 86 16.56 2.61 -13.45
N ILE A 87 15.56 3.48 -13.53
CA ILE A 87 14.89 4.10 -12.40
C ILE A 87 13.43 3.63 -12.43
N TYR A 88 12.93 3.13 -11.31
CA TYR A 88 11.58 2.61 -11.23
C TYR A 88 10.98 2.75 -9.84
N THR A 89 9.67 2.63 -9.80
CA THR A 89 8.92 2.33 -8.57
C THR A 89 7.98 1.17 -8.82
N PHE A 90 8.05 0.15 -7.97
CA PHE A 90 7.03 -0.91 -7.88
C PHE A 90 6.17 -0.64 -6.67
N SER A 91 4.86 -0.80 -6.80
CA SER A 91 3.88 -0.65 -5.72
C SER A 91 2.80 -1.71 -5.87
N LEU A 92 2.38 -2.32 -4.76
CA LEU A 92 1.26 -3.25 -4.72
C LEU A 92 0.72 -3.38 -3.29
N TRP A 93 -0.49 -3.89 -3.18
CA TRP A 93 -1.04 -4.42 -1.94
C TRP A 93 -0.91 -5.92 -1.90
N ALA A 94 -0.51 -6.47 -0.74
CA ALA A 94 -0.45 -7.91 -0.56
C ALA A 94 -0.86 -8.33 0.85
N LYS A 95 -1.42 -9.53 0.94
CA LYS A 95 -1.71 -10.23 2.18
C LYS A 95 -1.22 -11.67 2.05
N THR A 96 -0.32 -12.11 2.91
CA THR A 96 0.16 -13.51 2.91
C THR A 96 -0.79 -14.42 3.71
N TYR A 97 -0.79 -15.72 3.45
CA TYR A 97 -1.53 -16.67 4.29
C TYR A 97 -0.63 -17.43 5.26
N SER A 98 0.67 -17.44 4.98
CA SER A 98 1.65 -18.12 5.80
C SER A 98 3.00 -17.43 5.72
N ILE A 99 3.90 -17.86 6.60
CA ILE A 99 5.33 -17.61 6.48
C ILE A 99 5.91 -18.75 5.62
N PRO A 100 6.76 -18.47 4.63
CA PRO A 100 7.40 -19.52 3.83
C PRO A 100 8.28 -20.41 4.71
N VAL A 101 8.53 -21.64 4.26
CA VAL A 101 9.48 -22.52 4.92
C VAL A 101 10.88 -21.89 4.94
N ALA A 102 11.70 -22.28 5.92
CA ALA A 102 13.06 -21.76 6.04
C ALA A 102 13.82 -21.89 4.70
N THR A 103 14.57 -20.86 4.33
CA THR A 103 15.33 -20.73 3.06
C THR A 103 14.49 -20.46 1.80
N HIS A 104 13.18 -20.25 1.92
CA HIS A 104 12.30 -19.86 0.82
C HIS A 104 11.76 -18.43 0.99
N GLY A 105 11.22 -17.90 -0.10
CA GLY A 105 10.52 -16.63 -0.14
C GLY A 105 9.30 -16.73 -1.04
N TYR A 106 8.28 -15.92 -0.75
CA TYR A 106 7.10 -15.71 -1.57
C TYR A 106 7.27 -14.43 -2.38
N ILE A 107 7.21 -14.53 -3.71
CA ILE A 107 7.42 -13.40 -4.60
C ILE A 107 6.09 -12.74 -4.95
N ALA A 108 5.91 -11.50 -4.49
CA ALA A 108 4.72 -10.74 -4.85
C ALA A 108 4.81 -10.18 -6.28
N LEU A 109 5.98 -9.65 -6.64
CA LEU A 109 6.29 -9.14 -7.98
C LEU A 109 7.76 -9.41 -8.29
N SER A 110 8.04 -9.88 -9.50
CA SER A 110 9.39 -10.02 -10.02
C SER A 110 9.45 -9.64 -11.50
N ILE A 111 10.48 -8.87 -11.85
CA ILE A 111 10.84 -8.62 -13.25
C ILE A 111 12.30 -9.02 -13.41
N GLY A 112 12.55 -10.06 -14.19
CA GLY A 112 13.89 -10.55 -14.48
C GLY A 112 13.97 -12.06 -14.65
N GLN A 113 15.19 -12.60 -14.58
CA GLN A 113 15.49 -14.02 -14.71
C GLN A 113 16.83 -14.34 -14.02
N ASN A 114 17.32 -15.56 -14.16
CA ASN A 114 18.63 -16.02 -13.76
C ASN A 114 19.71 -15.06 -14.27
N GLY A 115 20.55 -14.62 -13.35
CA GLY A 115 21.53 -13.55 -13.57
C GLY A 115 21.05 -12.17 -13.15
N GLY A 116 19.75 -11.90 -13.02
CA GLY A 116 19.29 -10.61 -12.50
C GLY A 116 17.77 -10.45 -12.49
N ASP A 117 17.23 -10.01 -11.35
CA ASP A 117 15.83 -9.62 -11.23
C ASP A 117 15.58 -8.55 -10.16
N GLN A 118 14.42 -7.92 -10.27
CA GLN A 118 13.98 -6.83 -9.40
C GLN A 118 12.66 -7.26 -8.75
N GLN A 119 12.57 -7.18 -7.42
CA GLN A 119 11.55 -7.93 -6.68
C GLN A 119 10.93 -7.19 -5.50
N ILE A 120 9.65 -7.50 -5.23
CA ILE A 120 9.03 -7.39 -3.90
C ILE A 120 8.81 -8.82 -3.38
N ILE A 121 9.30 -9.11 -2.17
CA ILE A 121 9.41 -10.46 -1.63
C ILE A 121 9.03 -10.52 -0.14
N PHE A 122 8.44 -11.63 0.28
CA PHE A 122 8.33 -12.03 1.68
C PHE A 122 9.27 -13.21 1.95
N THR A 123 10.26 -13.06 2.82
CA THR A 123 11.30 -14.07 3.04
C THR A 123 11.26 -14.63 4.46
N PHE A 124 11.62 -15.91 4.62
CA PHE A 124 11.92 -16.50 5.93
C PHE A 124 13.28 -17.19 5.91
N TYR A 125 14.33 -16.41 6.20
CA TYR A 125 15.71 -16.89 6.28
C TYR A 125 16.41 -16.37 7.56
N PRO A 126 16.08 -16.96 8.73
CA PRO A 126 16.55 -16.47 10.03
C PRO A 126 18.06 -16.54 10.20
N ALA A 127 18.74 -17.51 9.56
CA ALA A 127 20.20 -17.65 9.61
C ALA A 127 20.95 -16.42 9.07
N PHE A 128 20.30 -15.61 8.22
CA PHE A 128 20.84 -14.37 7.65
C PHE A 128 20.08 -13.12 8.14
N GLY A 129 19.21 -13.26 9.14
CA GLY A 129 18.39 -12.15 9.65
C GLY A 129 17.34 -11.61 8.67
N GLN A 130 17.03 -12.37 7.61
CA GLN A 130 16.11 -11.95 6.55
C GLN A 130 14.74 -12.54 6.81
N VAL A 131 13.90 -11.83 7.56
CA VAL A 131 12.56 -12.30 7.93
C VAL A 131 11.53 -11.20 7.67
N GLY A 132 10.52 -11.52 6.86
CA GLY A 132 9.40 -10.64 6.53
C GLY A 132 9.46 -10.04 5.13
N TRP A 133 8.67 -8.98 4.92
CA TRP A 133 8.62 -8.20 3.69
C TRP A 133 9.92 -7.48 3.39
N GLY A 134 10.16 -7.30 2.10
CA GLY A 134 11.30 -6.59 1.58
C GLY A 134 11.27 -6.41 0.07
N CYS A 135 12.34 -5.80 -0.44
CA CYS A 135 12.64 -5.78 -1.86
C CYS A 135 14.08 -6.25 -2.10
N SER A 136 14.32 -6.78 -3.30
CA SER A 136 15.66 -7.10 -3.77
C SER A 136 15.87 -6.50 -5.16
N SER A 137 17.04 -5.89 -5.37
CA SER A 137 17.50 -5.43 -6.67
C SER A 137 18.83 -6.09 -7.01
N TYR A 138 18.92 -6.64 -8.21
CA TYR A 138 20.16 -7.18 -8.75
C TYR A 138 20.90 -6.14 -9.59
N SER A 139 22.22 -6.13 -9.49
CA SER A 139 23.10 -5.47 -10.44
C SER A 139 24.33 -6.33 -10.73
N ASN A 140 24.77 -6.33 -12.00
CA ASN A 140 25.94 -7.07 -12.47
C ASN A 140 25.99 -8.56 -12.04
N GLY A 141 24.87 -9.30 -12.13
CA GLY A 141 24.86 -10.71 -11.76
C GLY A 141 24.69 -11.04 -10.26
N PHE A 142 24.58 -10.05 -9.37
CA PHE A 142 24.49 -10.27 -7.93
C PHE A 142 23.31 -9.53 -7.28
N PRO A 143 22.64 -10.09 -6.26
CA PRO A 143 21.70 -9.34 -5.44
C PRO A 143 22.49 -8.32 -4.64
N THR A 144 22.38 -7.04 -4.99
CA THR A 144 23.17 -5.98 -4.35
C THR A 144 22.42 -5.27 -3.23
N ASP A 145 21.09 -5.23 -3.31
CA ASP A 145 20.27 -4.33 -2.50
C ASP A 145 19.05 -5.06 -1.96
N THR A 146 19.22 -5.78 -0.85
CA THR A 146 18.12 -6.47 -0.16
C THR A 146 17.77 -5.74 1.13
N THR A 147 16.61 -5.07 1.16
CA THR A 147 16.03 -4.56 2.41
C THR A 147 14.98 -5.55 2.86
N ILE A 148 15.19 -6.24 3.98
CA ILE A 148 14.23 -7.19 4.58
C ILE A 148 14.13 -6.88 6.06
N GLY A 149 12.94 -6.96 6.67
CA GLY A 149 12.88 -7.00 8.13
C GLY A 149 11.57 -6.71 8.82
N ALA A 150 10.46 -6.53 8.12
CA ALA A 150 9.15 -6.41 8.77
C ALA A 150 8.28 -7.61 8.42
N ILE A 151 8.02 -8.48 9.39
CA ILE A 151 7.05 -9.57 9.24
C ILE A 151 5.68 -9.01 8.85
N GLY A 152 5.34 -7.81 9.35
CA GLY A 152 3.97 -7.32 9.30
C GLY A 152 3.04 -8.25 10.09
N ASP A 153 1.75 -7.97 10.05
CA ASP A 153 0.76 -8.96 10.46
C ASP A 153 0.35 -9.72 9.20
N THR A 154 0.72 -10.99 9.09
CA THR A 154 0.40 -11.80 7.90
C THR A 154 -1.11 -11.91 7.68
N SER A 155 -1.95 -11.62 8.68
CA SER A 155 -3.41 -11.60 8.51
C SER A 155 -3.94 -10.30 7.87
N LEU A 156 -3.12 -9.28 7.69
CA LEU A 156 -3.52 -7.97 7.17
C LEU A 156 -3.01 -7.73 5.75
N TRP A 157 -3.69 -6.82 5.07
CA TRP A 157 -3.20 -6.23 3.82
C TRP A 157 -2.14 -5.19 4.15
N HIS A 158 -1.03 -5.27 3.41
CA HIS A 158 0.08 -4.34 3.50
C HIS A 158 0.33 -3.69 2.15
N HIS A 159 0.59 -2.38 2.16
CA HIS A 159 1.08 -1.68 0.98
C HIS A 159 2.60 -1.77 0.93
N LEU A 160 3.12 -2.25 -0.20
CA LEU A 160 4.52 -2.52 -0.41
C LEU A 160 5.00 -1.67 -1.57
N ALA A 161 6.11 -0.95 -1.38
CA ALA A 161 6.74 -0.24 -2.49
C ALA A 161 8.26 -0.41 -2.50
N SER A 162 8.81 -0.60 -3.70
CA SER A 162 10.25 -0.59 -3.98
C SER A 162 10.56 0.57 -4.91
N VAL A 163 11.40 1.50 -4.46
CA VAL A 163 11.80 2.67 -5.24
C VAL A 163 13.28 2.57 -5.53
N ARG A 164 13.67 2.48 -6.80
CA ARG A 164 15.06 2.39 -7.22
C ARG A 164 15.44 3.58 -8.08
N ASN A 165 16.60 4.16 -7.80
CA ASN A 165 17.31 5.05 -8.70
C ASN A 165 18.79 4.63 -8.83
N ASN A 166 19.61 5.47 -9.45
CA ASN A 166 21.03 5.16 -9.64
C ASN A 166 21.86 5.20 -8.35
N ILE A 167 21.34 5.71 -7.24
CA ILE A 167 22.06 5.86 -5.98
C ILE A 167 21.63 4.80 -4.97
N TYR A 168 20.34 4.45 -4.95
CA TYR A 168 19.76 3.55 -3.96
C TYR A 168 18.56 2.77 -4.46
N THR A 169 18.23 1.73 -3.70
CA THR A 169 16.92 1.10 -3.63
C THR A 169 16.33 1.32 -2.24
N LYS A 170 15.10 1.83 -2.17
CA LYS A 170 14.32 2.00 -0.94
C LYS A 170 13.18 1.00 -0.89
N PHE A 171 12.85 0.54 0.30
CA PHE A 171 11.66 -0.25 0.57
C PHE A 171 10.73 0.49 1.51
N TYR A 172 9.44 0.47 1.21
CA TYR A 172 8.38 1.06 2.02
C TYR A 172 7.36 0.00 2.39
N LEU A 173 6.90 0.05 3.64
CA LEU A 173 5.81 -0.76 4.17
C LEU A 173 4.75 0.20 4.73
N ASP A 174 3.51 0.05 4.27
CA ASP A 174 2.36 0.86 4.70
C ASP A 174 2.62 2.38 4.61
N GLY A 175 3.23 2.78 3.49
CA GLY A 175 3.56 4.17 3.18
C GLY A 175 4.79 4.72 3.93
N GLN A 176 5.41 3.94 4.81
CA GLN A 176 6.57 4.38 5.60
C GLN A 176 7.87 3.79 5.05
N LEU A 177 8.91 4.62 4.97
CA LEU A 177 10.24 4.17 4.59
C LEU A 177 10.75 3.16 5.63
N PHE A 178 10.97 1.93 5.18
CA PHE A 178 11.46 0.85 6.03
C PHE A 178 12.99 0.76 5.97
N GLY A 179 13.58 0.88 4.78
CA GLY A 179 15.03 0.83 4.64
C GLY A 179 15.54 1.31 3.28
N VAL A 180 16.85 1.55 3.23
CA VAL A 180 17.57 2.09 2.07
C VAL A 180 18.84 1.29 1.86
N MET A 181 19.08 0.85 0.63
CA MET A 181 20.28 0.14 0.22
C MET A 181 20.97 0.91 -0.91
N PRO A 182 22.31 1.12 -0.87
CA PRO A 182 23.00 1.91 -1.87
C PRO A 182 23.30 1.08 -3.13
N SER A 183 22.71 1.48 -4.26
CA SER A 183 22.96 0.92 -5.59
C SER A 183 24.25 1.44 -6.24
N LYS A 184 24.90 2.46 -5.66
CA LYS A 184 26.27 2.93 -5.99
C LYS A 184 26.53 3.23 -7.48
N GLY A 185 25.53 3.73 -8.21
CA GLY A 185 25.63 4.05 -9.64
C GLY A 185 25.50 2.85 -10.56
N THR A 186 25.20 1.66 -10.03
CA THR A 186 25.07 0.44 -10.85
C THR A 186 23.70 0.36 -11.51
N LEU A 187 23.66 -0.11 -12.77
CA LEU A 187 22.42 -0.35 -13.49
C LEU A 187 21.73 -1.64 -13.00
N PRO A 188 20.39 -1.73 -13.07
CA PRO A 188 19.68 -2.95 -12.69
C PRO A 188 19.94 -4.02 -13.74
N ASP A 189 20.13 -5.26 -13.27
CA ASP A 189 20.24 -6.43 -14.12
C ASP A 189 18.89 -7.17 -14.13
N TYR A 190 18.31 -7.37 -15.31
CA TYR A 190 17.05 -8.07 -15.51
C TYR A 190 17.24 -9.47 -16.12
N GLY A 191 18.48 -9.96 -16.19
CA GLY A 191 18.82 -11.23 -16.81
C GLY A 191 18.61 -11.24 -18.34
N ALA A 192 19.13 -12.27 -18.99
CA ALA A 192 19.11 -12.36 -20.47
C ALA A 192 17.72 -12.71 -21.03
N SER A 193 16.87 -13.37 -20.25
CA SER A 193 15.53 -13.82 -20.65
C SER A 193 14.50 -13.36 -19.63
N THR A 194 14.41 -12.04 -19.46
CA THR A 194 13.50 -11.37 -18.52
C THR A 194 12.08 -11.91 -18.65
N ILE A 195 11.46 -12.21 -17.50
CA ILE A 195 10.03 -12.45 -17.37
C ILE A 195 9.50 -11.42 -16.37
N ALA A 196 8.31 -10.87 -16.63
CA ALA A 196 7.62 -10.00 -15.70
C ALA A 196 6.41 -10.75 -15.14
N SER A 197 6.38 -10.94 -13.83
CA SER A 197 5.36 -11.77 -13.18
C SER A 197 4.92 -11.22 -11.82
N VAL A 198 3.61 -11.25 -11.60
CA VAL A 198 2.98 -11.10 -10.28
C VAL A 198 2.75 -12.50 -9.70
N GLY A 199 3.12 -12.71 -8.44
CA GLY A 199 2.87 -13.97 -7.74
C GLY A 199 3.90 -15.08 -7.96
N SER A 200 4.96 -14.86 -8.76
CA SER A 200 6.08 -15.79 -8.86
C SER A 200 7.38 -15.09 -9.25
N ARG A 201 8.50 -15.73 -8.95
CA ARG A 201 9.78 -15.47 -9.60
C ARG A 201 9.77 -16.14 -10.96
N TRP A 202 10.24 -15.43 -11.98
CA TRP A 202 10.64 -16.04 -13.25
C TRP A 202 9.52 -16.82 -13.97
N GLY A 203 8.25 -16.52 -13.71
CA GLY A 203 7.12 -17.22 -14.32
C GLY A 203 7.03 -18.70 -13.95
N GLY A 204 7.42 -19.09 -12.73
CA GLY A 204 7.30 -20.51 -12.32
C GLY A 204 8.15 -20.95 -11.13
N TYR A 205 8.67 -20.04 -10.32
CA TYR A 205 9.51 -20.37 -9.16
C TYR A 205 9.16 -19.48 -7.96
N GLN A 206 9.31 -19.97 -6.72
CA GLN A 206 9.04 -19.19 -5.50
C GLN A 206 7.67 -18.49 -5.49
N PHE A 207 6.61 -19.29 -5.70
CA PHE A 207 5.23 -18.83 -5.81
C PHE A 207 4.72 -18.13 -4.55
N PHE A 208 3.88 -17.11 -4.75
CA PHE A 208 3.22 -16.38 -3.69
C PHE A 208 2.09 -17.20 -3.07
N HIS A 209 1.93 -17.12 -1.76
CA HIS A 209 0.83 -17.75 -1.05
C HIS A 209 0.02 -16.70 -0.29
N GLY A 210 -1.09 -16.27 -0.88
CA GLY A 210 -1.91 -15.19 -0.36
C GLY A 210 -2.67 -14.42 -1.45
N LYS A 211 -2.98 -13.15 -1.18
CA LYS A 211 -3.68 -12.25 -2.10
C LYS A 211 -2.81 -11.07 -2.51
N ILE A 212 -2.95 -10.63 -3.76
CA ILE A 212 -2.29 -9.43 -4.31
C ILE A 212 -3.34 -8.57 -5.01
N ASP A 213 -3.19 -7.25 -4.84
CA ASP A 213 -4.08 -6.21 -5.34
C ASP A 213 -3.32 -4.94 -5.74
N ASP A 214 -3.93 -4.11 -6.59
CA ASP A 214 -3.47 -2.78 -6.99
C ASP A 214 -1.98 -2.72 -7.39
N VAL A 215 -1.59 -3.58 -8.33
CA VAL A 215 -0.19 -3.63 -8.80
C VAL A 215 0.08 -2.46 -9.75
N LYS A 216 1.03 -1.61 -9.38
CA LYS A 216 1.47 -0.46 -10.18
C LYS A 216 2.98 -0.48 -10.41
N ILE A 217 3.38 -0.15 -11.63
CA ILE A 217 4.79 0.02 -12.02
C ILE A 217 4.97 1.40 -12.63
N TYR A 218 5.95 2.14 -12.11
CA TYR A 218 6.34 3.45 -12.59
C TYR A 218 7.76 3.43 -13.16
N LYS A 219 7.99 4.13 -14.26
CA LYS A 219 9.32 4.36 -14.87
C LYS A 219 10.08 5.56 -14.27
N CYS A 220 9.79 5.89 -13.03
CA CYS A 220 10.33 7.04 -12.31
C CYS A 220 10.53 6.72 -10.83
N GLU A 221 11.32 7.57 -10.17
CA GLU A 221 11.46 7.56 -8.72
C GLU A 221 10.31 8.33 -8.09
N LEU A 222 9.45 7.65 -7.33
CA LEU A 222 8.46 8.33 -6.50
C LEU A 222 9.09 8.78 -5.18
N SER A 223 8.73 9.99 -4.74
CA SER A 223 9.18 10.56 -3.47
C SER A 223 8.50 9.87 -2.27
N ASP A 224 9.07 10.05 -1.09
CA ASP A 224 8.50 9.52 0.17
C ASP A 224 7.03 9.99 0.37
N SER A 225 6.71 11.24 -0.01
CA SER A 225 5.33 11.74 0.07
C SER A 225 4.41 11.11 -0.97
N GLN A 226 4.90 10.87 -2.19
CA GLN A 226 4.11 10.21 -3.24
C GLN A 226 3.80 8.75 -2.89
N ILE A 227 4.74 8.04 -2.25
CA ILE A 227 4.48 6.69 -1.73
C ILE A 227 3.46 6.71 -0.59
N LEU A 228 3.51 7.71 0.29
CA LEU A 228 2.52 7.89 1.33
C LEU A 228 1.13 8.22 0.74
N ASP A 229 1.07 9.03 -0.30
CA ASP A 229 -0.17 9.34 -1.01
C ASP A 229 -0.74 8.11 -1.72
N LEU A 230 0.10 7.27 -2.32
CA LEU A 230 -0.31 5.97 -2.86
C LEU A 230 -0.94 5.09 -1.80
N TYR A 231 -0.30 4.95 -0.64
CA TYR A 231 -0.86 4.21 0.49
C TYR A 231 -2.21 4.79 0.94
N ASN A 232 -2.31 6.11 1.16
CA ASN A 232 -3.52 6.73 1.68
C ASN A 232 -4.68 6.71 0.69
N SER A 233 -4.43 7.01 -0.60
CA SER A 233 -5.45 6.97 -1.65
C SER A 233 -6.02 5.57 -1.85
N SER A 234 -5.19 4.55 -1.67
CA SER A 234 -5.59 3.16 -1.73
C SER A 234 -6.12 2.63 -0.39
N THR A 235 -6.11 3.38 0.70
CA THR A 235 -6.85 3.02 1.93
C THR A 235 -8.25 3.64 2.01
N ASN A 236 -8.53 4.64 1.18
CA ASN A 236 -9.85 5.26 1.09
C ASN A 236 -10.66 4.53 0.01
N LEU A 237 -11.89 4.13 0.32
CA LEU A 237 -12.84 3.65 -0.70
C LEU A 237 -12.96 4.73 -1.81
N PRO A 238 -13.15 4.36 -3.09
CA PRO A 238 -13.61 5.32 -4.07
C PRO A 238 -14.97 5.81 -3.59
N ASN A 239 -15.00 7.03 -3.03
CA ASN A 239 -16.22 7.66 -2.58
C ASN A 239 -17.22 7.62 -3.73
N SER A 240 -18.34 6.94 -3.52
CA SER A 240 -19.55 7.18 -4.31
C SER A 240 -19.77 8.68 -4.31
N THR A 241 -19.87 9.27 -5.50
CA THR A 241 -20.14 10.69 -5.70
C THR A 241 -21.26 11.19 -4.80
N THR A 242 -20.92 11.93 -3.75
CA THR A 242 -21.83 12.84 -3.07
C THR A 242 -21.05 14.09 -2.71
N GLU A 243 -21.39 15.18 -3.39
CA GLU A 243 -21.06 16.53 -3.00
C GLU A 243 -21.50 16.78 -1.56
N GLY A 244 -20.54 17.03 -0.69
CA GLY A 244 -20.77 17.41 0.69
C GLY A 244 -19.42 17.39 1.39
N VAL A 245 -19.01 18.51 1.97
CA VAL A 245 -17.79 18.58 2.78
C VAL A 245 -18.05 17.75 4.05
N GLU A 246 -17.83 16.43 3.99
CA GLU A 246 -17.77 15.61 5.19
C GLU A 246 -16.42 15.87 5.86
N ARG A 247 -16.48 16.60 6.97
CA ARG A 247 -15.39 16.59 7.96
C ARG A 247 -15.22 15.15 8.43
N ASP A 248 -13.99 14.71 8.69
CA ASP A 248 -13.68 13.38 9.23
C ASP A 248 -14.70 12.94 10.31
N GLU A 249 -15.27 11.74 10.17
CA GLU A 249 -16.24 11.20 11.14
C GLU A 249 -15.65 11.06 12.54
N LEU A 250 -14.35 10.75 12.63
CA LEU A 250 -13.60 10.66 13.86
C LEU A 250 -12.17 11.15 13.64
N VAL A 251 -11.79 12.21 14.34
CA VAL A 251 -10.44 12.77 14.38
C VAL A 251 -9.77 12.32 15.67
N ILE A 252 -8.56 11.78 15.55
CA ILE A 252 -7.73 11.40 16.69
C ILE A 252 -6.48 12.28 16.70
N SER A 253 -6.17 12.87 17.86
CA SER A 253 -4.99 13.69 18.10
C SER A 253 -4.39 13.39 19.47
N SER A 254 -3.14 13.76 19.70
CA SER A 254 -2.54 13.72 21.03
C SER A 254 -2.77 15.04 21.76
N PHE A 255 -3.01 14.94 23.07
CA PHE A 255 -3.06 16.06 23.99
C PHE A 255 -2.24 15.68 25.23
N GLY A 256 -0.95 16.06 25.24
CA GLY A 256 0.01 15.57 26.21
C GLY A 256 0.14 14.04 26.16
N ARG A 257 -0.20 13.37 27.28
CA ARG A 257 -0.22 11.90 27.42
C ARG A 257 -1.59 11.26 27.16
N SER A 258 -2.59 12.05 26.77
CA SER A 258 -3.91 11.59 26.41
C SER A 258 -4.10 11.57 24.88
N LEU A 259 -5.07 10.79 24.42
CA LEU A 259 -5.66 10.98 23.10
C LEU A 259 -6.89 11.85 23.24
N LEU A 260 -7.08 12.71 22.25
CA LEU A 260 -8.30 13.45 22.05
C LEU A 260 -8.99 12.93 20.81
N LEU A 261 -10.17 12.37 21.01
CA LEU A 261 -11.02 11.84 19.96
C LEU A 261 -12.19 12.79 19.78
N LYS A 262 -12.37 13.31 18.57
CA LYS A 262 -13.51 14.17 18.22
C LYS A 262 -14.31 13.53 17.09
N SER A 263 -15.61 13.40 17.26
CA SER A 263 -16.50 12.89 16.23
C SER A 263 -17.50 13.95 15.82
N ASN A 264 -17.86 13.96 14.53
CA ASN A 264 -18.90 14.84 14.01
C ASN A 264 -20.32 14.23 14.13
N LYS A 265 -20.42 13.00 14.66
CA LYS A 265 -21.66 12.24 14.84
C LYS A 265 -21.53 11.32 16.05
N GLN A 266 -22.64 10.71 16.50
CA GLN A 266 -22.57 9.69 17.54
C GLN A 266 -22.03 8.38 16.96
N LEU A 267 -20.96 7.87 17.56
CA LEU A 267 -20.36 6.59 17.25
C LEU A 267 -20.54 5.64 18.44
N LYS A 268 -21.13 4.49 18.20
CA LYS A 268 -21.28 3.43 19.20
C LYS A 268 -20.19 2.39 19.07
N ASP A 269 -19.79 1.80 20.19
CA ASP A 269 -18.86 0.67 20.21
C ASP A 269 -17.56 0.93 19.42
N VAL A 270 -16.98 2.14 19.56
CA VAL A 270 -15.69 2.45 18.96
C VAL A 270 -14.62 1.66 19.69
N HIS A 271 -14.05 0.71 18.97
CA HIS A 271 -12.94 -0.09 19.43
C HIS A 271 -11.62 0.57 19.05
N LEU A 272 -10.82 0.90 20.06
CA LEU A 272 -9.54 1.58 19.95
C LEU A 272 -8.43 0.61 20.32
N GLU A 273 -7.48 0.43 19.43
CA GLU A 273 -6.24 -0.30 19.67
C GLU A 273 -5.06 0.66 19.51
N VAL A 274 -4.10 0.60 20.42
CA VAL A 274 -2.89 1.42 20.37
C VAL A 274 -1.68 0.52 20.40
N TYR A 275 -0.77 0.76 19.45
CA TYR A 275 0.45 0.02 19.25
C TYR A 275 1.65 0.93 19.46
N ASN A 276 2.71 0.40 20.08
CA ASN A 276 3.99 1.10 20.17
C ASN A 276 4.73 1.08 18.82
N SER A 277 5.86 1.81 18.75
CA SER A 277 6.70 1.88 17.54
C SER A 277 7.29 0.54 17.08
N SER A 278 7.27 -0.48 17.94
CA SER A 278 7.72 -1.84 17.64
C SER A 278 6.58 -2.76 17.18
N GLY A 279 5.35 -2.24 17.04
CA GLY A 279 4.19 -2.99 16.55
C GLY A 279 3.47 -3.82 17.63
N PHE A 280 3.84 -3.72 18.91
CA PHE A 280 3.12 -4.41 19.97
C PHE A 280 1.90 -3.60 20.42
N LYS A 281 0.74 -4.25 20.55
CA LYS A 281 -0.45 -3.66 21.16
C LYS A 281 -0.16 -3.37 22.63
N VAL A 282 -0.26 -2.10 23.02
CA VAL A 282 0.03 -1.62 24.39
C VAL A 282 -1.21 -1.11 25.10
N PHE A 283 -2.30 -0.84 24.37
CA PHE A 283 -3.55 -0.39 24.94
C PHE A 283 -4.73 -0.79 24.04
N GLU A 284 -5.87 -1.07 24.65
CA GLU A 284 -7.13 -1.37 23.97
C GLU A 284 -8.30 -0.85 24.79
N LYS A 285 -9.29 -0.26 24.14
CA LYS A 285 -10.52 0.19 24.80
C LYS A 285 -11.69 0.23 23.83
N GLN A 286 -12.86 -0.15 24.31
CA GLN A 286 -14.12 0.07 23.60
C GLN A 286 -14.93 1.14 24.32
N ASN A 287 -15.46 2.12 23.58
CA ASN A 287 -16.33 3.14 24.14
C ASN A 287 -17.23 3.79 23.08
N ASP A 288 -18.31 4.41 23.53
CA ASP A 288 -19.10 5.32 22.70
C ASP A 288 -18.43 6.70 22.63
N ILE A 289 -18.58 7.38 21.48
CA ILE A 289 -18.06 8.74 21.25
C ILE A 289 -19.20 9.59 20.68
N ASP A 290 -19.67 10.58 21.44
CA ASP A 290 -20.79 11.42 21.03
C ASP A 290 -20.35 12.76 20.40
N ASP A 291 -19.27 13.36 20.88
CA ASP A 291 -18.69 14.62 20.37
C ASP A 291 -17.18 14.63 20.62
N GLU A 292 -16.76 14.71 21.88
CA GLU A 292 -15.36 14.71 22.27
C GLU A 292 -15.11 13.74 23.43
N PHE A 293 -14.03 12.97 23.32
CA PHE A 293 -13.61 12.00 24.33
C PHE A 293 -12.11 12.09 24.52
N GLU A 294 -11.69 12.51 25.72
CA GLU A 294 -10.29 12.43 26.14
C GLU A 294 -10.02 11.07 26.77
N LEU A 295 -9.01 10.39 26.24
CA LEU A 295 -8.55 9.10 26.70
C LEU A 295 -7.14 9.22 27.28
N SER A 296 -7.05 9.28 28.60
CA SER A 296 -5.76 9.17 29.28
C SER A 296 -5.25 7.74 29.24
N MET A 297 -4.03 7.56 28.75
CA MET A 297 -3.36 6.27 28.71
C MET A 297 -2.10 6.36 29.57
N ASN A 298 -1.83 5.35 30.39
CA ASN A 298 -0.61 5.30 31.20
C ASN A 298 0.57 4.78 30.35
N LEU A 299 0.84 5.45 29.24
CA LEU A 299 1.89 5.11 28.29
C LEU A 299 3.07 6.07 28.42
N SER A 300 4.28 5.58 28.12
CA SER A 300 5.49 6.40 28.13
C SER A 300 5.47 7.43 27.00
N GLU A 301 6.30 8.46 27.11
CA GLU A 301 6.57 9.35 25.98
C GLU A 301 7.03 8.55 24.76
N GLY A 302 6.53 8.88 23.57
CA GLY A 302 6.93 8.19 22.36
C GLY A 302 5.91 8.19 21.24
N MET A 303 6.27 7.49 20.16
CA MET A 303 5.43 7.32 18.98
C MET A 303 4.47 6.13 19.16
N TYR A 304 3.20 6.34 18.84
CA TYR A 304 2.15 5.33 18.86
C TYR A 304 1.33 5.34 17.59
N PHE A 305 0.80 4.17 17.25
CA PHE A 305 -0.15 3.95 16.16
C PHE A 305 -1.50 3.56 16.74
N ILE A 306 -2.55 4.23 16.31
CA ILE A 306 -3.90 4.06 16.84
C ILE A 306 -4.77 3.56 15.71
N ASN A 307 -5.47 2.46 15.96
CA ASN A 307 -6.53 1.97 15.10
C ASN A 307 -7.86 2.18 15.83
N ALA A 308 -8.83 2.79 15.16
CA ALA A 308 -10.19 2.93 15.64
C ALA A 308 -11.16 2.33 14.64
N PHE A 309 -12.05 1.45 15.08
CA PHE A 309 -13.07 0.86 14.23
C PHE A 309 -14.40 0.76 14.99
N SER A 310 -15.49 0.91 14.26
CA SER A 310 -16.87 0.81 14.76
C SER A 310 -17.75 0.41 13.60
N ILE A 311 -18.87 -0.26 13.88
CA ILE A 311 -19.90 -0.51 12.88
C ILE A 311 -20.57 0.78 12.38
N ASN A 312 -20.46 1.87 13.14
CA ASN A 312 -21.00 3.19 12.79
C ASN A 312 -19.97 4.13 12.16
N LEU A 313 -18.71 3.71 12.04
CA LEU A 313 -17.70 4.40 11.25
C LEU A 313 -17.79 3.93 9.81
N SER A 314 -17.84 4.86 8.86
CA SER A 314 -17.81 4.52 7.42
C SER A 314 -16.48 3.89 7.03
N VAL A 315 -15.38 4.30 7.67
CA VAL A 315 -14.03 3.75 7.48
C VAL A 315 -13.29 3.68 8.82
N PRO A 316 -12.50 2.62 9.10
CA PRO A 316 -11.61 2.60 10.26
C PRO A 316 -10.61 3.76 10.24
N VAL A 317 -10.42 4.43 11.36
CA VAL A 317 -9.45 5.53 11.49
C VAL A 317 -8.12 4.99 11.96
N ARG A 318 -7.04 5.27 11.21
CA ARG A 318 -5.67 4.96 11.60
C ARG A 318 -4.88 6.23 11.82
N LYS A 319 -4.24 6.39 12.98
CA LYS A 319 -3.50 7.61 13.33
C LYS A 319 -2.15 7.32 13.96
N LYS A 320 -1.12 8.00 13.47
CA LYS A 320 0.17 8.11 14.16
C LYS A 320 0.16 9.33 15.08
N VAL A 321 0.46 9.15 16.36
CA VAL A 321 0.56 10.24 17.34
C VAL A 321 1.85 10.15 18.11
N TYR A 322 2.41 11.30 18.48
CA TYR A 322 3.48 11.38 19.47
C TYR A 322 2.86 11.85 20.79
N LEU A 323 3.02 11.06 21.85
CA LEU A 323 2.65 11.46 23.20
C LEU A 323 3.87 12.17 23.79
N SER A 324 3.75 13.47 24.06
CA SER A 324 4.77 14.28 24.71
C SER A 324 4.37 14.61 26.15
N HIS A 325 5.36 14.97 26.95
CA HIS A 325 5.16 15.49 28.31
C HIS A 325 4.27 16.73 28.38
#